data_AF-A0A6L8U194-F1
#
_entry.id   AF-A0A6L8U194-F1
#
_cell.length_a   1.000
_cell.length_b   1.000
_cell.length_c   1.000
_cell.angle_alpha   90.00
_cell.angle_beta   90.00
_cell.angle_gamma   90.00
#
_symmetry.space_group_name_H-M   'P 1'
#
loop_
_entity.id
_entity.type
_entity.pdbx_description
1 polymer ?
#
loop_
_entity_poly.entity_id
_entity_poly.type
_entity_poly.pdbx_seq_one_letter_code
_entity_poly.pdbx_strand_id
1 'polypeptide(L)'
;MSKGKKAVLLIVLIIVADQILKFWVKTTMVIGEERSIFGNWGLLHFIENNGMAFGMEIGGKTGKILLSLFRIAAIIAIGWFLHSLVKKKAYTGLILAVSAIMAGAIGNLIDSAFYGMIFSESYSQPAV
;
A
#
# COMPACT_ATOMS: atom_id res chain seq x y z
N MET A 1 -5.68 -13.66 -22.18
CA MET A 1 -5.76 -13.89 -20.71
C MET A 1 -7.20 -13.73 -20.23
N SER A 2 -7.65 -14.58 -19.30
CA SER A 2 -8.97 -14.41 -18.64
C SER A 2 -9.01 -13.14 -17.79
N LYS A 3 -10.21 -12.60 -17.51
CA LYS A 3 -10.37 -11.43 -16.65
C LYS A 3 -9.73 -11.63 -15.27
N GLY A 4 -9.84 -12.83 -14.69
CA GLY A 4 -9.16 -13.20 -13.45
C GLY A 4 -7.63 -13.18 -13.55
N LYS A 5 -7.05 -13.72 -14.63
CA LYS A 5 -5.59 -13.65 -14.86
C LYS A 5 -5.10 -12.20 -14.99
N LYS A 6 -5.88 -11.33 -15.66
CA LYS A 6 -5.55 -9.90 -15.76
C LYS A 6 -5.60 -9.21 -14.39
N ALA A 7 -6.61 -9.51 -13.57
CA ALA A 7 -6.75 -8.99 -12.22
C ALA A 7 -5.55 -9.36 -11.34
N VAL A 8 -5.19 -10.65 -11.29
CA VAL A 8 -4.05 -11.14 -10.50
C VAL A 8 -2.73 -10.50 -10.99
N LEU A 9 -2.51 -10.45 -12.30
CA LEU A 9 -1.32 -9.82 -12.85
C LEU A 9 -1.22 -8.34 -12.44
N LEU A 10 -2.32 -7.59 -12.54
CA LEU A 10 -2.35 -6.19 -12.14
C LEU A 10 -2.06 -6.02 -10.63
N ILE A 11 -2.66 -6.87 -9.78
CA ILE A 11 -2.43 -6.84 -8.34
C ILE A 11 -0.95 -7.04 -8.02
N VAL A 12 -0.33 -8.07 -8.60
CA VAL A 12 1.09 -8.39 -8.37
C VAL A 12 1.98 -7.24 -8.85
N LEU A 13 1.73 -6.69 -10.04
CA LEU A 13 2.52 -5.59 -10.57
C LEU A 13 2.45 -4.34 -9.69
N ILE A 14 1.26 -3.97 -9.21
CA ILE A 14 1.09 -2.82 -8.32
C ILE A 14 1.82 -3.06 -6.99
N ILE A 15 1.67 -4.24 -6.37
CA ILE A 15 2.34 -4.57 -5.11
C ILE A 15 3.86 -4.53 -5.29
N VAL A 16 4.40 -5.13 -6.36
CA VAL A 16 5.84 -5.13 -6.62
C VAL A 16 6.37 -3.71 -6.82
N ALA A 17 5.69 -2.89 -7.63
CA ALA A 17 6.09 -1.51 -7.84
C ALA A 17 6.04 -0.67 -6.55
N ASP A 18 4.97 -0.82 -5.76
CA ASP A 18 4.78 -0.17 -4.47
C ASP A 18 5.91 -0.53 -3.48
N GLN A 19 6.21 -1.82 -3.33
CA GLN A 19 7.22 -2.29 -2.39
C GLN A 19 8.64 -1.93 -2.82
N ILE A 20 8.95 -2.00 -4.12
CA ILE A 20 10.26 -1.54 -4.64
C ILE A 20 10.46 -0.05 -4.36
N LEU A 21 9.45 0.78 -4.64
CA LEU A 21 9.54 2.22 -4.42
C LEU A 21 9.71 2.55 -2.94
N LYS A 22 8.92 1.92 -2.06
CA LYS A 22 9.01 2.11 -0.60
C LYS A 22 10.36 1.66 -0.05
N PHE A 23 10.84 0.49 -0.46
CA PHE A 23 12.16 0.00 -0.07
C PHE A 23 13.27 0.96 -0.51
N TRP A 24 13.21 1.46 -1.75
CA TRP A 24 14.19 2.42 -2.28
C TRP A 24 14.18 3.74 -1.51
N VAL A 25 12.99 4.32 -1.24
CA VAL A 25 12.88 5.54 -0.42
C VAL A 25 13.46 5.29 0.97
N LYS A 26 13.06 4.20 1.62
CA LYS A 26 13.44 3.87 3.00
C LYS A 26 14.95 3.64 3.18
N THR A 27 15.62 3.11 2.17
CA THR A 27 17.07 2.79 2.18
C THR A 27 17.95 3.88 1.56
N THR A 28 17.38 4.91 0.94
CA THR A 28 18.17 5.98 0.29
C THR A 28 17.84 7.39 0.75
N MET A 29 16.78 7.59 1.54
CA MET A 29 16.34 8.89 2.03
C MET A 29 16.21 8.92 3.56
N VAL A 30 16.35 10.10 4.15
CA VAL A 30 15.99 10.38 5.55
C VAL A 30 14.61 11.02 5.64
N ILE A 31 13.91 10.84 6.76
CA ILE A 31 12.57 11.42 6.97
C ILE A 31 12.63 12.95 6.80
N GLY A 32 11.70 13.49 6.02
CA GLY A 32 11.65 14.91 5.66
C GLY A 32 12.53 15.30 4.47
N GLU A 33 13.37 14.39 3.94
CA GLU A 33 14.13 14.64 2.71
C GLU A 33 13.19 14.81 1.52
N GLU A 34 13.55 15.76 0.66
CA GLU A 34 12.83 16.10 -0.55
C GLU A 34 13.71 15.90 -1.79
N ARG A 35 13.14 15.25 -2.81
CA ARG A 35 13.78 15.09 -4.12
C ARG A 35 12.83 15.57 -5.21
N SER A 36 13.27 16.56 -5.98
CA SER A 36 12.53 17.02 -7.16
C SER A 36 12.44 15.91 -8.21
N ILE A 37 11.22 15.61 -8.66
CA ILE A 37 10.95 14.69 -9.76
C ILE A 37 10.35 15.50 -10.91
N PHE A 38 10.91 15.34 -12.11
CA PHE A 38 10.49 16.11 -13.30
C PHE A 38 10.64 17.63 -13.13
N GLY A 39 11.80 18.06 -12.61
CA GLY A 39 12.05 19.48 -12.32
C GLY A 39 11.13 19.97 -11.21
N ASN A 40 10.36 21.03 -11.46
CA ASN A 40 9.48 21.65 -10.46
C ASN A 40 8.04 21.10 -10.46
N TRP A 41 7.74 20.09 -11.28
CA TRP A 41 6.37 19.55 -11.42
C TRP A 41 6.02 18.49 -10.37
N GLY A 42 7.02 17.80 -9.82
CA GLY A 42 6.83 16.74 -8.85
C GLY A 42 7.86 16.83 -7.72
N LEU A 43 7.43 16.47 -6.52
CA LEU A 43 8.28 16.40 -5.35
C LEU A 43 8.06 15.06 -4.67
N LEU A 44 9.16 14.34 -4.45
CA LEU A 44 9.18 13.17 -3.58
C LEU A 44 9.61 13.61 -2.21
N HIS A 45 8.66 13.65 -1.28
CA HIS A 45 8.89 14.01 0.11
C HIS A 45 8.72 12.76 0.98
N PHE A 46 9.76 12.36 1.70
CA PHE A 46 9.72 11.14 2.50
C PHE A 46 9.06 11.39 3.87
N ILE A 47 7.89 10.79 4.07
CA ILE A 47 7.16 10.76 5.34
C ILE A 47 6.77 9.33 5.72
N GLU A 48 6.69 9.08 7.03
CA GLU A 48 6.15 7.84 7.56
C GLU A 48 4.78 8.06 8.19
N ASN A 49 3.91 7.08 8.02
CA ASN A 49 2.56 7.12 8.56
C ASN A 49 2.37 5.97 9.55
N ASN A 50 1.99 6.32 10.78
CA ASN A 50 1.67 5.38 11.86
C ASN A 50 0.34 4.61 11.69
N GLY A 51 -0.28 4.71 10.51
CA GLY A 51 -1.36 3.85 10.08
C GLY A 51 -2.67 4.56 9.75
N MET A 52 -2.77 5.89 9.85
CA MET A 52 -4.02 6.63 9.69
C MET A 52 -3.90 7.79 8.70
N ALA A 53 -4.97 8.04 7.95
CA ALA A 53 -5.02 9.18 7.03
C ALA A 53 -5.20 10.49 7.81
N PHE A 54 -4.75 11.61 7.20
CA PHE A 54 -4.94 12.96 7.72
C PHE A 54 -4.34 13.24 9.11
N GLY A 55 -3.29 12.50 9.50
CA GLY A 55 -2.62 12.69 10.79
C GLY A 55 -3.49 12.38 12.02
N MET A 56 -4.64 11.73 11.83
CA MET A 56 -5.50 11.34 12.94
C MET A 56 -4.81 10.20 13.70
N GLU A 57 -4.63 10.31 15.01
CA GLU A 57 -4.21 9.18 15.85
C GLU A 57 -5.31 8.82 16.84
N ILE A 58 -6.17 7.86 16.48
CA ILE A 58 -7.30 7.43 17.31
C ILE A 58 -6.88 6.21 18.13
N GLY A 59 -7.02 6.28 19.46
CA GLY A 59 -7.04 5.10 20.33
C GLY A 59 -5.70 4.41 20.60
N GLY A 60 -4.56 5.04 20.31
CA GLY A 60 -3.22 4.53 20.62
C GLY A 60 -2.97 3.11 20.10
N LYS A 61 -2.37 2.24 20.92
CA LYS A 61 -2.08 0.83 20.55
C LYS A 61 -3.34 0.06 20.17
N THR A 62 -4.44 0.24 20.91
CA THR A 62 -5.71 -0.44 20.66
C THR A 62 -6.32 -0.01 19.33
N GLY A 63 -6.28 1.28 19.02
CA GLY A 63 -6.74 1.81 17.74
C GLY A 63 -5.94 1.27 16.55
N LYS A 64 -4.61 1.16 16.69
CA LYS A 64 -3.75 0.53 15.67
C LYS A 64 -4.14 -0.94 15.41
N ILE A 65 -4.40 -1.71 16.47
CA ILE A 65 -4.84 -3.12 16.34
C ILE A 65 -6.19 -3.20 15.64
N LEU A 66 -7.18 -2.40 16.07
CA LEU A 66 -8.51 -2.37 15.45
C LEU A 66 -8.42 -2.01 13.96
N LEU A 67 -7.56 -1.05 13.62
CA LEU A 67 -7.36 -0.64 12.25
C LEU A 67 -6.72 -1.74 11.38
N SER A 68 -5.73 -2.46 11.92
CA SER A 68 -5.14 -3.62 11.25
C SER A 68 -6.18 -4.73 11.03
N LEU A 69 -7.00 -5.03 12.04
CA LEU A 69 -8.09 -6.02 11.90
C LEU A 69 -9.12 -5.57 10.86
N PHE A 70 -9.51 -4.30 10.87
CA PHE A 70 -10.41 -3.73 9.87
C PHE A 70 -9.83 -3.86 8.46
N ARG A 71 -8.55 -3.57 8.26
CA ARG A 71 -7.88 -3.74 6.95
C ARG A 71 -7.92 -5.19 6.47
N ILE A 72 -7.64 -6.15 7.36
CA ILE A 72 -7.72 -7.59 7.02
C ILE A 72 -9.15 -7.95 6.59
N ALA A 73 -10.15 -7.53 7.37
CA ALA A 73 -11.56 -7.77 7.03
C ALA A 73 -11.94 -7.12 5.68
N ALA A 74 -11.48 -5.89 5.43
CA ALA A 74 -11.70 -5.19 4.16
C ALA A 74 -11.04 -5.92 2.98
N ILE A 75 -9.81 -6.41 3.11
CA ILE A 75 -9.13 -7.18 2.06
C ILE A 75 -9.90 -8.46 1.74
N ILE A 76 -10.40 -9.17 2.74
CA ILE A 76 -11.23 -10.38 2.54
C ILE A 76 -12.52 -10.02 1.80
N ALA A 77 -13.21 -8.96 2.22
CA ALA A 77 -14.45 -8.50 1.59
C ALA A 77 -14.23 -8.07 0.12
N ILE A 78 -13.16 -7.31 -0.14
CA ILE A 78 -12.77 -6.88 -1.49
C ILE A 78 -12.40 -8.10 -2.35
N GLY A 79 -11.65 -9.07 -1.80
CA GLY A 79 -11.30 -10.30 -2.51
C GLY A 79 -12.52 -11.13 -2.90
N TRP A 80 -13.49 -11.28 -1.98
CA TRP A 80 -14.77 -11.93 -2.27
C TRP A 80 -15.57 -11.19 -3.34
N PHE A 81 -15.63 -9.85 -3.24
CA PHE A 81 -16.32 -9.02 -4.23
C PHE A 81 -15.67 -9.11 -5.61
N LEU A 82 -14.34 -9.04 -5.68
CA LEU A 82 -13.57 -9.20 -6.92
C LEU A 82 -13.84 -10.57 -7.56
N HIS A 83 -13.82 -11.64 -6.77
CA HIS A 83 -14.16 -12.98 -7.25
C HIS A 83 -15.58 -13.06 -7.83
N SER A 84 -16.55 -12.44 -7.15
CA SER A 84 -17.93 -12.34 -7.62
C SER A 84 -18.02 -11.58 -8.96
N LEU A 85 -17.31 -10.47 -9.12
CA LEU A 85 -17.25 -9.70 -10.37
C LEU A 85 -16.66 -10.50 -11.53
N VAL A 86 -15.58 -11.25 -11.27
CA VAL A 86 -14.95 -12.12 -12.27
C VAL A 86 -15.90 -13.24 -12.69
N LYS A 87 -16.56 -13.91 -11.74
CA LYS A 87 -17.56 -14.96 -12.02
C LYS A 87 -18.75 -14.44 -12.82
N LYS A 88 -19.27 -13.25 -12.47
CA LYS A 88 -20.38 -12.59 -13.16
C LYS A 88 -19.97 -11.95 -14.50
N LYS A 89 -18.72 -12.12 -14.94
CA LYS A 89 -18.17 -11.56 -16.19
C LYS A 89 -18.36 -10.04 -16.31
N ALA A 90 -18.31 -9.31 -15.19
CA ALA A 90 -18.44 -7.86 -15.15
C ALA A 90 -17.46 -7.14 -16.09
N TYR A 91 -17.70 -5.86 -16.38
CA TYR A 91 -16.83 -5.07 -17.25
C TYR A 91 -15.38 -5.10 -16.78
N THR A 92 -14.46 -5.24 -17.74
CA THR A 92 -13.03 -5.38 -17.45
C THR A 92 -12.50 -4.20 -16.66
N GLY A 93 -12.92 -2.97 -16.98
CA GLY A 93 -12.52 -1.76 -16.25
C GLY A 93 -12.85 -1.82 -14.76
N LEU A 94 -14.06 -2.28 -14.40
CA LEU A 94 -14.47 -2.44 -13.00
C LEU A 94 -13.61 -3.48 -12.26
N ILE A 95 -13.34 -4.62 -12.90
CA ILE A 95 -12.48 -5.67 -12.33
C ILE A 95 -11.07 -5.12 -12.08
N LEU A 96 -10.49 -4.38 -13.03
CA LEU A 96 -9.17 -3.78 -12.88
C LEU A 96 -9.13 -2.69 -11.80
N ALA A 97 -10.17 -1.86 -11.70
CA ALA A 97 -10.27 -0.83 -10.66
C ALA A 97 -10.33 -1.47 -9.25
N VAL A 98 -11.17 -2.49 -9.06
CA VAL A 98 -11.24 -3.22 -7.78
C VAL A 98 -9.94 -3.96 -7.48
N SER A 99 -9.27 -4.48 -8.52
CA SER A 99 -7.94 -5.10 -8.39
C SER A 99 -6.89 -4.09 -7.88
N ALA A 100 -6.89 -2.87 -8.39
CA ALA A 100 -5.98 -1.81 -7.93
C ALA A 100 -6.24 -1.40 -6.47
N ILE A 101 -7.51 -1.29 -6.06
CA ILE A 101 -7.88 -1.05 -4.65
C ILE A 101 -7.38 -2.19 -3.75
N MET A 102 -7.59 -3.44 -4.17
CA MET A 102 -7.12 -4.62 -3.44
C MET A 102 -5.59 -4.62 -3.29
N ALA A 103 -4.87 -4.28 -4.36
CA ALA A 103 -3.42 -4.20 -4.36
C ALA A 103 -2.90 -3.15 -3.37
N GLY A 104 -3.48 -1.94 -3.36
CA GLY A 104 -3.11 -0.89 -2.41
C GLY A 104 -3.42 -1.26 -0.96
N ALA A 105 -4.55 -1.92 -0.70
CA ALA A 105 -4.90 -2.40 0.63
C ALA A 105 -3.91 -3.47 1.14
N ILE A 106 -3.50 -4.41 0.27
CA ILE A 106 -2.52 -5.44 0.60
C ILE A 106 -1.13 -4.83 0.82
N GLY A 107 -0.67 -3.93 -0.07
CA GLY A 107 0.62 -3.24 0.09
C GLY A 107 0.73 -2.52 1.43
N ASN A 108 -0.28 -1.73 1.80
CA ASN A 108 -0.29 -1.02 3.09
C ASN A 108 -0.39 -1.97 4.30
N LEU A 109 -1.01 -3.14 4.16
CA LEU A 109 -1.00 -4.17 5.20
C LEU A 109 0.40 -4.78 5.37
N ILE A 110 1.11 -5.05 4.27
CA ILE A 110 2.50 -5.53 4.30
C ILE A 110 3.36 -4.52 5.04
N ASP A 111 3.28 -3.23 4.71
CA ASP A 111 4.11 -2.22 5.38
C ASP A 111 3.85 -2.18 6.89
N SER A 112 2.56 -2.13 7.27
CA SER A 112 2.18 -2.02 8.69
C SER A 112 2.51 -3.27 9.49
N ALA A 113 2.61 -4.43 8.84
CA ALA A 113 2.98 -5.69 9.48
C ALA A 113 4.50 -5.84 9.59
N PHE A 114 5.26 -5.52 8.54
CA PHE A 114 6.67 -5.91 8.43
C PHE A 114 7.66 -4.76 8.57
N TYR A 115 7.35 -3.54 8.12
CA TYR A 115 8.37 -2.48 8.01
C TYR A 115 8.92 -2.05 9.36
N GLY A 116 8.08 -1.99 10.39
CA GLY A 116 8.54 -1.73 11.77
C GLY A 116 9.34 -2.87 12.41
N MET A 117 9.39 -4.06 11.77
CA MET A 117 10.21 -5.19 12.22
C MET A 117 11.54 -5.30 11.45
N ILE A 118 11.55 -4.92 10.16
CA ILE A 118 12.71 -5.15 9.28
C ILE A 118 13.59 -3.91 9.08
N PHE A 119 13.05 -2.71 9.29
CA PHE A 119 13.78 -1.48 9.08
C PHE A 119 14.06 -0.75 10.38
N SER A 120 15.24 -0.14 10.46
CA SER A 120 15.50 0.89 11.46
C SER A 120 14.71 2.18 11.20
N GLU A 121 14.72 3.07 12.18
CA GLU A 121 14.28 4.45 12.01
C GLU A 121 15.14 5.16 10.95
N SER A 122 14.58 6.19 10.31
CA SER A 122 15.23 6.94 9.22
C SER A 122 15.46 8.43 9.53
N TYR A 123 15.63 8.79 10.80
CA TYR A 123 15.75 10.20 11.21
C TYR A 123 17.09 10.83 10.86
N SER A 124 18.20 10.13 11.11
CA SER A 124 19.57 10.65 10.91
C SER A 124 20.30 10.00 9.75
N GLN A 125 19.85 8.83 9.33
CA GLN A 125 20.42 8.02 8.27
C GLN A 125 19.32 7.20 7.61
N PRO A 126 19.47 6.78 6.33
CA PRO A 126 18.53 5.85 5.72
C PRO A 126 18.39 4.57 6.54
N ALA A 127 17.24 3.91 6.44
CA ALA A 127 17.04 2.66 7.15
C ALA A 127 18.00 1.56 6.66
N VAL A 128 18.46 0.76 7.61
CA VAL A 128 19.23 -0.47 7.37
C VAL A 128 18.36 -1.69 7.70
#